data_AF-A0A9W6XQP5-F1
#
_entry.id   AF-A0A9W6XQP5-F1
#
_cell.length_a   1.000
_cell.length_b   1.000
_cell.length_c   1.000
_cell.angle_alpha   90.00
_cell.angle_beta   90.00
_cell.angle_gamma   90.00
#
_symmetry.space_group_name_H-M   'P 1'
#
loop_
_entity.id
_entity.type
_entity.pdbx_description
1 polymer ?
#
loop_
_entity_poly.entity_id
_entity_poly.type
_entity_poly.pdbx_seq_one_letter_code
_entity_poly.pdbx_strand_id
1 'polypeptide(L)'
;MISSSFAALTAAASVLAATTNAHSYMTDPMPTWSVGYPTTNYAGLIDGQDYLPVPDGMSYGGTPEGNTDAYWTAFNASKYTSLKDLADKTMVLQSLNPFGKATVECGFSLPDGTARDLPAKVQWKDVGYSHQGPCEVWCDDKLAFMDTNCALHYPEVPASLPYDIDVCSGASMIQSYWIALHGLPWQLYLNCVPLTGKVNGTDSTVADESASAKTPTAATPTTATTSAPATEAASTSDDTATDSSADTTTATTTDAPEAATTPTVTSATPTTAETTSQTDAGTSGAKCFRRRK
;
A
#
# COMPACT_ATOMS: atom_id res chain seq x y z
N MET A 1 12.61 49.33 -48.52
CA MET A 1 13.33 49.03 -47.26
C MET A 1 12.46 48.06 -46.46
N ILE A 2 13.05 47.17 -45.66
CA ILE A 2 12.39 46.41 -44.55
C ILE A 2 11.03 45.76 -44.95
N SER A 3 10.94 44.53 -45.46
CA SER A 3 11.45 43.24 -44.94
C SER A 3 10.99 42.93 -43.51
N SER A 4 9.95 42.10 -43.37
CA SER A 4 9.59 41.35 -42.16
C SER A 4 8.74 40.13 -42.53
N SER A 5 9.37 38.95 -42.63
CA SER A 5 8.66 37.68 -42.81
C SER A 5 8.13 37.18 -41.47
N PHE A 6 6.81 37.04 -41.33
CA PHE A 6 6.22 36.40 -40.15
C PHE A 6 6.33 34.87 -40.25
N ALA A 7 7.45 34.34 -39.76
CA ALA A 7 7.60 32.90 -39.52
C ALA A 7 6.76 32.49 -38.30
N ALA A 8 5.63 31.81 -38.54
CA ALA A 8 4.80 31.26 -37.48
C ALA A 8 5.50 30.05 -36.85
N LEU A 9 6.03 30.22 -35.63
CA LEU A 9 6.76 29.18 -34.91
C LEU A 9 5.79 28.13 -34.34
N THR A 10 5.68 26.97 -34.98
CA THR A 10 4.86 25.85 -34.50
C THR A 10 5.51 25.20 -33.27
N ALA A 11 5.12 25.65 -32.07
CA ALA A 11 5.54 25.04 -30.81
C ALA A 11 4.87 23.66 -30.61
N ALA A 12 5.53 22.61 -31.10
CA ALA A 12 5.12 21.24 -30.86
C ALA A 12 5.44 20.84 -29.40
N ALA A 13 4.47 21.03 -28.50
CA ALA A 13 4.56 20.56 -27.13
C ALA A 13 4.50 19.02 -27.09
N SER A 14 5.65 18.37 -27.19
CA SER A 14 5.78 16.92 -27.05
C SER A 14 5.50 16.50 -25.61
N VAL A 15 4.25 16.14 -25.33
CA VAL A 15 3.87 15.50 -24.06
C VAL A 15 4.56 14.15 -24.00
N LEU A 16 5.69 14.08 -23.28
CA LEU A 16 6.21 12.80 -22.80
C LEU A 16 5.21 12.29 -21.75
N ALA A 17 4.24 11.51 -22.22
CA ALA A 17 3.53 10.58 -21.36
C ALA A 17 4.55 9.56 -20.86
N ALA A 18 5.21 9.88 -19.75
CA ALA A 18 5.98 8.92 -18.99
C ALA A 18 5.00 7.85 -18.53
N THR A 19 4.91 6.75 -19.28
CA THR A 19 4.19 5.56 -18.86
C THR A 19 4.93 5.01 -17.66
N THR A 20 4.54 5.45 -16.46
CA THR A 20 5.00 4.93 -15.18
C THR A 20 4.47 3.51 -15.05
N ASN A 21 5.15 2.61 -15.76
CA ASN A 21 4.87 1.20 -15.86
C ASN A 21 5.38 0.53 -14.57
N ALA A 22 4.86 1.02 -13.44
CA ALA A 22 5.20 0.59 -12.10
C ALA A 22 4.89 -0.90 -12.03
N HIS A 23 5.94 -1.70 -11.89
CA HIS A 23 5.86 -3.13 -12.18
C HIS A 23 6.13 -3.94 -10.93
N SER A 24 5.27 -3.72 -9.93
CA SER A 24 5.37 -4.29 -8.59
C SER A 24 4.96 -5.76 -8.55
N TYR A 25 5.94 -6.64 -8.34
CA TYR A 25 5.80 -8.07 -8.04
C TYR A 25 7.14 -8.63 -7.53
N MET A 26 7.10 -9.75 -6.81
CA MET A 26 8.27 -10.50 -6.35
C MET A 26 9.00 -11.16 -7.53
N THR A 27 10.30 -10.93 -7.67
CA THR A 27 11.16 -11.49 -8.74
C THR A 27 12.05 -12.63 -8.29
N ASP A 28 12.46 -12.66 -7.02
CA ASP A 28 13.22 -13.78 -6.45
C ASP A 28 12.72 -14.06 -5.02
N PRO A 29 12.28 -15.29 -4.70
CA PRO A 29 12.12 -16.40 -5.62
C PRO A 29 10.99 -16.14 -6.63
N MET A 30 11.16 -16.55 -7.88
CA MET A 30 10.24 -16.21 -8.98
C MET A 30 8.88 -16.95 -8.85
N PRO A 31 7.75 -16.23 -8.68
CA PRO A 31 6.42 -16.81 -8.61
C PRO A 31 5.99 -17.49 -9.91
N THR A 32 5.04 -18.42 -9.78
CA THR A 32 4.33 -19.01 -10.92
C THR A 32 3.00 -18.30 -11.11
N TRP A 33 2.64 -18.03 -12.36
CA TRP A 33 1.49 -17.21 -12.73
C TRP A 33 0.59 -17.96 -13.70
N SER A 34 -0.74 -17.82 -13.55
CA SER A 34 -1.75 -18.55 -14.33
C SER A 34 -1.64 -18.39 -15.85
N VAL A 35 -0.98 -17.32 -16.33
CA VAL A 35 -0.76 -17.03 -17.76
C VAL A 35 0.72 -16.98 -18.17
N GLY A 36 1.62 -17.47 -17.32
CA GLY A 36 3.06 -17.62 -17.64
C GLY A 36 3.89 -16.33 -17.59
N TYR A 37 3.31 -15.18 -17.26
CA TYR A 37 3.99 -13.91 -17.04
C TYR A 37 3.40 -13.19 -15.80
N PRO A 38 4.17 -12.35 -15.10
CA PRO A 38 3.70 -11.65 -13.91
C PRO A 38 2.65 -10.58 -14.20
N THR A 39 1.70 -10.41 -13.29
CA THR A 39 0.89 -9.19 -13.20
C THR A 39 1.55 -8.21 -12.23
N THR A 40 1.22 -6.93 -12.40
CA THR A 40 1.77 -5.82 -11.63
C THR A 40 0.66 -4.99 -10.97
N ASN A 41 -0.52 -5.60 -10.85
CA ASN A 41 -1.70 -5.03 -10.19
C ASN A 41 -1.74 -5.53 -8.75
N TYR A 42 -2.28 -4.70 -7.86
CA TYR A 42 -2.55 -5.07 -6.47
C TYR A 42 -3.53 -6.24 -6.40
N ALA A 43 -3.25 -7.19 -5.50
CA ALA A 43 -4.06 -8.36 -5.24
C ALA A 43 -5.33 -8.03 -4.46
N GLY A 44 -5.29 -6.99 -3.62
CA GLY A 44 -6.41 -6.54 -2.80
C GLY A 44 -6.46 -5.02 -2.65
N LEU A 45 -7.61 -4.52 -2.23
CA LEU A 45 -7.80 -3.17 -1.72
C LEU A 45 -8.12 -3.21 -0.23
N ILE A 46 -7.70 -2.20 0.53
CA ILE A 46 -8.05 -2.04 1.94
C ILE A 46 -8.58 -0.62 2.15
N ASP A 47 -9.84 -0.51 2.57
CA ASP A 47 -10.49 0.75 2.97
C ASP A 47 -9.96 1.21 4.34
N GLY A 48 -8.70 1.66 4.36
CA GLY A 48 -7.88 1.83 5.56
C GLY A 48 -8.54 2.57 6.71
N GLN A 49 -9.29 3.64 6.42
CA GLN A 49 -10.05 4.42 7.41
C GLN A 49 -11.04 3.62 8.26
N ASP A 50 -11.61 2.53 7.74
CA ASP A 50 -12.65 1.75 8.42
C ASP A 50 -12.05 0.75 9.43
N TYR A 51 -10.75 0.49 9.33
CA TYR A 51 -10.00 -0.48 10.14
C TYR A 51 -8.90 0.15 10.99
N LEU A 52 -8.30 1.23 10.48
CA LEU A 52 -7.30 2.08 11.09
C LEU A 52 -7.76 3.55 10.90
N PRO A 53 -8.65 4.07 11.77
CA PRO A 53 -9.16 5.44 11.67
C PRO A 53 -8.04 6.48 11.60
N VAL A 54 -8.25 7.53 10.81
CA VAL A 54 -7.27 8.61 10.63
C VAL A 54 -6.96 9.27 11.99
N PRO A 55 -5.68 9.33 12.43
CA PRO A 55 -5.32 9.97 13.69
C PRO A 55 -5.59 11.48 13.71
N ASP A 56 -5.81 12.05 14.89
CA ASP A 56 -6.08 13.48 15.07
C ASP A 56 -4.98 14.35 14.43
N GLY A 57 -5.38 15.25 13.52
CA GLY A 57 -4.48 16.15 12.80
C GLY A 57 -3.69 15.51 11.63
N MET A 58 -3.89 14.22 11.34
CA MET A 58 -3.23 13.49 10.25
C MET A 58 -4.16 13.28 9.04
N SER A 59 -3.67 12.61 7.99
CA SER A 59 -4.45 12.30 6.78
C SER A 59 -3.89 11.07 6.05
N TYR A 60 -4.74 10.38 5.29
CA TYR A 60 -4.35 9.40 4.27
C TYR A 60 -4.45 9.96 2.83
N GLY A 61 -4.55 11.29 2.69
CA GLY A 61 -4.57 12.01 1.41
C GLY A 61 -3.49 13.10 1.31
N GLY A 62 -2.41 12.96 2.09
CA GLY A 62 -1.24 13.85 2.11
C GLY A 62 -0.13 13.39 1.16
N THR A 63 1.13 13.55 1.59
CA THR A 63 2.29 12.98 0.87
C THR A 63 2.45 11.49 1.19
N PRO A 64 3.18 10.70 0.38
CA PRO A 64 3.43 9.29 0.68
C PRO A 64 4.10 9.07 2.05
N GLU A 65 4.99 9.98 2.46
CA GLU A 65 5.59 10.00 3.80
C GLU A 65 4.53 10.21 4.88
N GLY A 66 3.74 11.30 4.78
CA GLY A 66 2.73 11.65 5.80
C GLY A 66 1.59 10.63 5.91
N ASN A 67 1.22 9.98 4.82
CA ASN A 67 0.27 8.87 4.83
C ASN A 67 0.85 7.63 5.54
N THR A 68 2.16 7.41 5.43
CA THR A 68 2.89 6.31 6.10
C THR A 68 3.04 6.58 7.60
N ASP A 69 3.33 7.83 7.99
CA ASP A 69 3.33 8.26 9.40
C ASP A 69 1.93 8.12 10.04
N ALA A 70 0.88 8.50 9.30
CA ALA A 70 -0.50 8.33 9.73
C ALA A 70 -0.88 6.85 9.87
N TYR A 71 -0.50 6.00 8.90
CA TYR A 71 -0.72 4.55 8.97
C TYR A 71 -0.07 3.97 10.22
N TRP A 72 1.21 4.27 10.48
CA TRP A 72 1.92 3.70 11.63
C TRP A 72 1.38 4.23 12.96
N THR A 73 0.94 5.48 13.01
CA THR A 73 0.27 6.05 14.19
C THR A 73 -1.04 5.31 14.50
N ALA A 74 -1.88 5.05 13.49
CA ALA A 74 -3.12 4.31 13.65
C ALA A 74 -2.89 2.81 13.93
N PHE A 75 -1.94 2.18 13.22
CA PHE A 75 -1.60 0.76 13.34
C PHE A 75 -1.08 0.42 14.72
N ASN A 76 -0.17 1.23 15.27
CA ASN A 76 0.39 1.04 16.62
C ASN A 76 -0.64 1.27 17.74
N ALA A 77 -1.75 1.96 17.46
CA ALA A 77 -2.90 2.10 18.36
C ALA A 77 -3.98 1.02 18.13
N SER A 78 -3.77 0.09 17.19
CA SER A 78 -4.76 -0.89 16.74
C SER A 78 -4.65 -2.24 17.46
N LYS A 79 -5.45 -3.20 16.99
CA LYS A 79 -5.46 -4.61 17.40
C LYS A 79 -4.66 -5.54 16.47
N TYR A 80 -4.13 -5.02 15.36
CA TYR A 80 -3.47 -5.83 14.33
C TYR A 80 -2.00 -6.02 14.67
N THR A 81 -1.48 -7.23 14.49
CA THR A 81 -0.10 -7.59 14.92
C THR A 81 0.93 -7.54 13.80
N SER A 82 0.50 -7.48 12.55
CA SER A 82 1.34 -7.39 11.35
C SER A 82 0.55 -6.83 10.16
N LEU A 83 1.24 -6.46 9.08
CA LEU A 83 0.60 -6.12 7.81
C LEU A 83 -0.20 -7.31 7.28
N LYS A 84 0.32 -8.55 7.39
CA LYS A 84 -0.43 -9.77 7.07
C LYS A 84 -1.71 -9.91 7.90
N ASP A 85 -1.65 -9.68 9.21
CA ASP A 85 -2.79 -9.80 10.11
C ASP A 85 -3.90 -8.75 9.84
N LEU A 86 -3.51 -7.53 9.42
CA LEU A 86 -4.43 -6.54 8.87
C LEU A 86 -5.03 -7.04 7.55
N ALA A 87 -4.16 -7.31 6.56
CA ALA A 87 -4.55 -7.67 5.20
C ALA A 87 -5.50 -8.87 5.14
N ASP A 88 -5.17 -9.97 5.82
CA ASP A 88 -5.97 -11.21 5.81
C ASP A 88 -7.38 -11.02 6.43
N LYS A 89 -7.56 -9.98 7.26
CA LYS A 89 -8.84 -9.64 7.91
C LYS A 89 -9.64 -8.56 7.18
N THR A 90 -9.02 -7.76 6.30
CA THR A 90 -9.63 -6.55 5.74
C THR A 90 -9.54 -6.41 4.22
N MET A 91 -8.82 -7.28 3.51
CA MET A 91 -8.62 -7.12 2.07
C MET A 91 -9.85 -7.47 1.22
N VAL A 92 -10.19 -6.57 0.28
CA VAL A 92 -11.13 -6.82 -0.81
C VAL A 92 -10.35 -7.34 -2.02
N LEU A 93 -10.29 -8.68 -2.15
CA LEU A 93 -9.56 -9.38 -3.22
C LEU A 93 -10.06 -9.00 -4.62
N GLN A 94 -9.11 -8.63 -5.48
CA GLN A 94 -9.36 -8.18 -6.84
C GLN A 94 -9.60 -9.34 -7.82
N SER A 95 -10.15 -9.01 -8.99
CA SER A 95 -10.23 -9.91 -10.15
C SER A 95 -9.66 -9.20 -11.37
N LEU A 96 -8.73 -9.87 -12.05
CA LEU A 96 -8.00 -9.34 -13.19
C LEU A 96 -8.04 -10.35 -14.34
N ASN A 97 -8.57 -9.96 -15.49
CA ASN A 97 -8.38 -10.75 -16.71
C ASN A 97 -6.98 -10.49 -17.28
N PRO A 98 -6.18 -11.52 -17.65
CA PRO A 98 -6.53 -12.95 -17.73
C PRO A 98 -6.10 -13.80 -16.50
N PHE A 99 -5.66 -13.18 -15.40
CA PHE A 99 -5.09 -13.86 -14.24
C PHE A 99 -6.10 -14.64 -13.38
N GLY A 100 -7.36 -14.19 -13.32
CA GLY A 100 -8.42 -14.75 -12.48
C GLY A 100 -8.78 -13.86 -11.29
N LYS A 101 -9.30 -14.46 -10.22
CA LYS A 101 -9.47 -13.78 -8.92
C LYS A 101 -8.21 -13.98 -8.07
N ALA A 102 -7.77 -12.93 -7.38
CA ALA A 102 -6.72 -13.04 -6.38
C ALA A 102 -7.13 -13.93 -5.19
N THR A 103 -6.13 -14.47 -4.49
CA THR A 103 -6.26 -15.28 -3.26
C THR A 103 -5.68 -14.57 -2.04
N VAL A 104 -6.14 -14.91 -0.84
CA VAL A 104 -5.60 -14.35 0.43
C VAL A 104 -4.17 -14.80 0.75
N GLU A 105 -3.69 -15.85 0.09
CA GLU A 105 -2.39 -16.50 0.35
C GLU A 105 -1.32 -16.07 -0.66
N CYS A 106 -1.70 -15.92 -1.93
CA CYS A 106 -0.76 -15.74 -3.05
C CYS A 106 -1.07 -14.55 -3.95
N GLY A 107 -2.14 -13.81 -3.67
CA GLY A 107 -2.65 -12.80 -4.59
C GLY A 107 -2.94 -13.41 -5.96
N PHE A 108 -2.26 -12.93 -7.00
CA PHE A 108 -2.37 -13.45 -8.37
C PHE A 108 -1.31 -14.50 -8.78
N SER A 109 -0.41 -14.87 -7.86
CA SER A 109 0.50 -16.03 -8.07
C SER A 109 -0.16 -17.34 -7.62
N LEU A 110 0.42 -18.48 -7.99
CA LEU A 110 -0.16 -19.81 -7.76
C LEU A 110 0.40 -20.51 -6.51
N PRO A 111 -0.44 -20.94 -5.54
CA PRO A 111 -0.03 -21.76 -4.39
C PRO A 111 0.40 -23.18 -4.78
N ASP A 112 -0.04 -23.67 -5.94
CA ASP A 112 0.37 -24.94 -6.57
C ASP A 112 1.42 -24.73 -7.67
N GLY A 113 2.15 -23.61 -7.61
CA GLY A 113 3.20 -23.23 -8.55
C GLY A 113 4.47 -24.10 -8.51
N THR A 114 5.42 -23.76 -9.39
CA THR A 114 6.76 -24.38 -9.40
C THR A 114 7.51 -24.01 -8.11
N ALA A 115 7.82 -25.01 -7.29
CA ALA A 115 8.57 -24.81 -6.07
C ALA A 115 10.00 -24.27 -6.32
N ARG A 116 10.50 -23.45 -5.39
CA ARG A 116 11.82 -22.80 -5.45
C ARG A 116 12.65 -23.12 -4.21
N ASP A 117 13.97 -23.07 -4.34
CA ASP A 117 14.87 -22.96 -3.20
C ASP A 117 14.80 -21.52 -2.64
N LEU A 118 15.05 -21.35 -1.34
CA LEU A 118 15.16 -20.04 -0.68
C LEU A 118 16.36 -19.26 -1.26
N PRO A 119 16.18 -18.02 -1.75
CA PRO A 119 17.29 -17.17 -2.17
C PRO A 119 18.09 -16.63 -0.97
N ALA A 120 19.14 -15.85 -1.24
CA ALA A 120 19.86 -15.12 -0.19
C ALA A 120 19.07 -13.92 0.36
N LYS A 121 18.13 -13.39 -0.43
CA LYS A 121 17.24 -12.25 -0.16
C LYS A 121 15.99 -12.35 -1.02
N VAL A 122 14.86 -11.81 -0.55
CA VAL A 122 13.69 -11.64 -1.43
C VAL A 122 13.93 -10.43 -2.32
N GLN A 123 13.79 -10.60 -3.63
CA GLN A 123 13.81 -9.50 -4.58
C GLN A 123 12.39 -9.10 -4.97
N TRP A 124 12.09 -7.80 -4.90
CA TRP A 124 10.82 -7.23 -5.31
C TRP A 124 11.03 -6.16 -6.37
N LYS A 125 10.39 -6.28 -7.53
CA LYS A 125 10.76 -5.50 -8.72
C LYS A 125 10.66 -3.98 -8.56
N ASP A 126 9.58 -3.51 -7.97
CA ASP A 126 9.29 -2.08 -7.84
C ASP A 126 8.38 -1.84 -6.64
N VAL A 127 8.86 -1.08 -5.66
CA VAL A 127 8.12 -0.62 -4.48
C VAL A 127 7.76 0.88 -4.56
N GLY A 128 8.09 1.55 -5.67
CA GLY A 128 7.62 2.89 -6.05
C GLY A 128 7.67 4.00 -4.98
N TYR A 129 8.60 4.96 -5.10
CA TYR A 129 8.73 6.08 -4.14
C TYR A 129 7.43 6.90 -3.90
N SER A 130 6.51 6.94 -4.87
CA SER A 130 5.20 7.60 -4.72
C SER A 130 4.12 6.75 -4.01
N HIS A 131 4.46 5.51 -3.68
CA HIS A 131 3.58 4.46 -3.15
C HIS A 131 4.10 3.90 -1.81
N GLN A 132 4.76 4.75 -1.02
CA GLN A 132 5.36 4.41 0.28
C GLN A 132 4.43 3.63 1.22
N GLY A 133 5.04 2.82 2.07
CA GLY A 133 4.36 1.95 3.01
C GLY A 133 5.15 0.68 3.33
N PRO A 134 4.72 -0.06 4.36
CA PRO A 134 5.46 -1.21 4.86
C PRO A 134 5.39 -2.44 3.95
N CYS A 135 6.35 -3.34 4.14
CA CYS A 135 6.36 -4.66 3.55
C CYS A 135 6.83 -5.72 4.54
N GLU A 136 6.43 -6.97 4.32
CA GLU A 136 6.75 -8.12 5.16
C GLU A 136 7.07 -9.34 4.30
N VAL A 137 8.02 -10.17 4.75
CA VAL A 137 8.26 -11.51 4.22
C VAL A 137 7.90 -12.54 5.28
N TRP A 138 7.08 -13.50 4.89
CA TRP A 138 6.59 -14.60 5.72
C TRP A 138 7.02 -15.94 5.14
N CYS A 139 7.34 -16.89 6.02
CA CYS A 139 7.60 -18.28 5.66
C CYS A 139 6.68 -19.19 6.47
N ASP A 140 5.79 -19.89 5.78
CA ASP A 140 4.57 -20.50 6.32
C ASP A 140 3.79 -19.53 7.23
N ASP A 141 3.81 -19.76 8.54
CA ASP A 141 3.12 -18.96 9.57
C ASP A 141 4.04 -17.97 10.32
N LYS A 142 5.30 -17.82 9.90
CA LYS A 142 6.32 -17.04 10.62
C LYS A 142 6.74 -15.78 9.85
N LEU A 143 6.81 -14.65 10.56
CA LEU A 143 7.40 -13.42 10.05
C LEU A 143 8.93 -13.56 10.00
N ALA A 144 9.52 -13.49 8.81
CA ALA A 144 10.97 -13.57 8.59
C ALA A 144 11.60 -12.19 8.33
N PHE A 145 10.80 -11.19 7.94
CA PHE A 145 11.21 -9.79 7.79
C PHE A 145 10.01 -8.86 7.84
N MET A 146 10.19 -7.67 8.41
CA MET A 146 9.31 -6.52 8.24
C MET A 146 10.12 -5.22 8.16
N ASP A 147 9.59 -4.24 7.44
CA ASP A 147 10.12 -2.88 7.42
C ASP A 147 8.98 -1.86 7.28
N THR A 148 9.14 -0.69 7.89
CA THR A 148 8.10 0.34 8.02
C THR A 148 7.82 1.10 6.73
N ASN A 149 8.78 1.20 5.80
CA ASN A 149 8.63 1.94 4.54
C ASN A 149 9.62 1.42 3.48
N CYS A 150 9.28 0.30 2.85
CA CYS A 150 10.22 -0.39 1.95
C CYS A 150 10.59 0.43 0.71
N ALA A 151 9.70 1.31 0.25
CA ALA A 151 9.96 2.23 -0.85
C ALA A 151 11.01 3.32 -0.55
N LEU A 152 11.26 3.58 0.74
CA LEU A 152 12.28 4.51 1.22
C LEU A 152 13.59 3.80 1.59
N HIS A 153 13.51 2.61 2.17
CA HIS A 153 14.68 1.86 2.67
C HIS A 153 15.33 0.92 1.64
N TYR A 154 14.57 0.46 0.64
CA TYR A 154 15.05 -0.40 -0.46
C TYR A 154 14.66 0.21 -1.82
N PRO A 155 15.20 1.40 -2.17
CA PRO A 155 14.81 2.16 -3.37
C PRO A 155 15.38 1.59 -4.68
N GLU A 156 16.20 0.54 -4.63
CA GLU A 156 16.75 -0.14 -5.80
C GLU A 156 15.70 -0.98 -6.57
N VAL A 157 16.02 -1.36 -7.80
CA VAL A 157 15.10 -2.03 -8.74
C VAL A 157 15.83 -3.25 -9.35
N PRO A 158 15.53 -4.49 -8.93
CA PRO A 158 14.61 -4.87 -7.86
C PRO A 158 15.14 -4.56 -6.45
N ALA A 159 14.23 -4.17 -5.55
CA ALA A 159 14.46 -3.98 -4.12
C ALA A 159 14.92 -5.28 -3.46
N SER A 160 15.91 -5.21 -2.59
CA SER A 160 16.70 -6.34 -2.10
C SER A 160 16.44 -6.60 -0.61
N LEU A 161 15.25 -7.13 -0.31
CA LEU A 161 14.73 -7.33 1.04
C LEU A 161 15.51 -8.45 1.78
N PRO A 162 16.21 -8.13 2.89
CA PRO A 162 16.80 -9.16 3.75
C PRO A 162 15.68 -9.93 4.47
N TYR A 163 15.95 -11.16 4.89
CA TYR A 163 15.06 -11.90 5.79
C TYR A 163 15.83 -12.96 6.57
N ASP A 164 15.23 -13.44 7.65
CA ASP A 164 15.77 -14.55 8.45
C ASP A 164 15.59 -15.88 7.69
N ILE A 165 16.67 -16.36 7.08
CA ILE A 165 16.69 -17.62 6.32
C ILE A 165 16.48 -18.83 7.23
N ASP A 166 16.88 -18.77 8.50
CA ASP A 166 16.72 -19.88 9.46
C ASP A 166 15.27 -20.02 9.92
N VAL A 167 14.54 -18.90 10.10
CA VAL A 167 13.07 -18.90 10.30
C VAL A 167 12.35 -19.59 9.13
N CYS A 168 12.83 -19.37 7.91
CA CYS A 168 12.34 -19.97 6.67
C CYS A 168 12.85 -21.40 6.40
N SER A 169 13.83 -21.90 7.15
CA SER A 169 14.48 -23.17 6.86
C SER A 169 13.51 -24.34 7.00
N GLY A 170 13.36 -25.12 5.92
CA GLY A 170 12.37 -26.20 5.84
C GLY A 170 10.91 -25.77 5.68
N ALA A 171 10.62 -24.48 5.47
CA ALA A 171 9.27 -23.99 5.22
C ALA A 171 8.69 -24.48 3.87
N SER A 172 7.36 -24.52 3.77
CA SER A 172 6.63 -25.00 2.59
C SER A 172 6.25 -23.90 1.59
N MET A 173 6.12 -22.66 2.04
CA MET A 173 5.81 -21.49 1.21
C MET A 173 6.48 -20.23 1.77
N ILE A 174 6.90 -19.34 0.87
CA ILE A 174 7.26 -17.94 1.19
C ILE A 174 6.20 -17.00 0.61
N GLN A 175 5.79 -15.98 1.37
CA GLN A 175 4.83 -14.95 0.98
C GLN A 175 5.49 -13.58 1.20
N SER A 176 5.35 -12.68 0.22
CA SER A 176 5.83 -11.29 0.33
C SER A 176 4.64 -10.34 0.18
N TYR A 177 4.41 -9.54 1.22
CA TYR A 177 3.36 -8.53 1.35
C TYR A 177 3.97 -7.13 1.21
N TRP A 178 3.34 -6.24 0.45
CA TRP A 178 3.62 -4.80 0.43
C TRP A 178 2.32 -4.01 0.31
N ILE A 179 2.18 -2.92 1.06
CA ILE A 179 1.00 -2.03 0.98
C ILE A 179 1.42 -0.63 0.53
N ALA A 180 0.71 -0.10 -0.47
CA ALA A 180 0.96 1.21 -1.03
C ALA A 180 0.00 2.26 -0.45
N LEU A 181 0.51 3.11 0.43
CA LEU A 181 -0.25 4.10 1.20
C LEU A 181 -0.43 5.45 0.49
N HIS A 182 -0.18 5.49 -0.82
CA HIS A 182 -0.37 6.66 -1.71
C HIS A 182 -1.72 7.40 -1.56
N GLY A 183 -2.78 6.68 -1.20
CA GLY A 183 -4.13 7.20 -0.96
C GLY A 183 -5.09 6.07 -0.58
N LEU A 184 -6.32 6.42 -0.21
CA LEU A 184 -7.41 5.45 0.01
C LEU A 184 -8.15 5.11 -1.30
N PRO A 185 -8.61 3.86 -1.49
CA PRO A 185 -8.26 2.68 -0.70
C PRO A 185 -6.81 2.25 -0.93
N TRP A 186 -6.16 1.74 0.11
CA TRP A 186 -4.79 1.27 0.02
C TRP A 186 -4.68 0.05 -0.88
N GLN A 187 -3.62 -0.01 -1.67
CA GLN A 187 -3.38 -1.10 -2.62
C GLN A 187 -2.46 -2.15 -1.97
N LEU A 188 -2.97 -3.37 -1.80
CA LEU A 188 -2.23 -4.51 -1.27
C LEU A 188 -1.62 -5.33 -2.40
N TYR A 189 -0.30 -5.45 -2.40
CA TYR A 189 0.44 -6.37 -3.24
C TYR A 189 0.86 -7.59 -2.43
N LEU A 190 0.53 -8.77 -2.93
CA LEU A 190 0.80 -10.06 -2.30
C LEU A 190 1.21 -11.06 -3.38
N ASN A 191 2.39 -11.67 -3.23
CA ASN A 191 2.81 -12.83 -4.03
C ASN A 191 3.31 -13.94 -3.10
N CYS A 192 3.06 -15.19 -3.47
CA CYS A 192 3.66 -16.36 -2.82
C CYS A 192 4.53 -17.16 -3.78
N VAL A 193 5.37 -18.02 -3.21
CA VAL A 193 6.12 -19.07 -3.89
C VAL A 193 6.11 -20.32 -3.01
N PRO A 194 5.73 -21.50 -3.54
CA PRO A 194 5.98 -22.78 -2.88
C PRO A 194 7.49 -23.04 -2.77
N LEU A 195 7.94 -23.64 -1.68
CA LEU A 195 9.35 -23.88 -1.38
C LEU A 195 9.70 -25.37 -1.49
N THR A 196 10.96 -25.64 -1.80
CA THR A 196 11.57 -26.98 -1.71
C THR A 196 12.04 -27.33 -0.30
N GLY A 197 11.93 -26.39 0.65
CA GLY A 197 12.53 -26.44 1.98
C GLY A 197 14.07 -26.31 1.99
N LYS A 198 14.71 -25.98 0.87
CA LYS A 198 16.18 -25.86 0.73
C LYS A 198 16.62 -24.41 0.62
N VAL A 199 17.85 -24.11 1.06
CA VAL A 199 18.55 -22.87 0.71
C VAL A 199 19.27 -23.07 -0.63
N ASN A 200 19.17 -22.08 -1.52
CA ASN A 200 19.87 -22.07 -2.80
C ASN A 200 21.38 -22.00 -2.55
N GLY A 201 22.08 -23.11 -2.74
CA GLY A 201 23.47 -23.33 -2.30
C GLY A 201 24.56 -22.56 -3.05
N THR A 202 24.23 -21.41 -3.65
CA THR A 202 25.14 -20.60 -4.46
C THR A 202 25.75 -19.43 -3.67
N ASP A 203 25.20 -19.06 -2.51
CA ASP A 203 25.54 -17.80 -1.80
C ASP A 203 25.85 -17.97 -0.29
N SER A 204 26.19 -19.19 0.15
CA SER A 204 26.49 -19.51 1.56
C SER A 204 27.86 -18.99 2.05
N THR A 205 28.34 -17.85 1.53
CA THR A 205 29.59 -17.19 1.90
C THR A 205 29.36 -15.78 2.43
N VAL A 206 28.43 -15.64 3.38
CA VAL A 206 28.35 -14.44 4.22
C VAL A 206 29.50 -14.49 5.23
N ALA A 207 30.65 -13.95 4.84
CA ALA A 207 31.77 -13.75 5.77
C ALA A 207 31.45 -12.62 6.76
N ASP A 208 31.94 -12.75 7.99
CA ASP A 208 31.82 -11.70 9.02
C ASP A 208 32.67 -10.48 8.62
N GLU A 209 32.01 -9.35 8.34
CA GLU A 209 32.63 -8.03 8.38
C GLU A 209 31.75 -7.01 9.14
N SER A 210 31.63 -7.25 10.45
CA SER A 210 31.57 -6.25 11.53
C SER A 210 30.74 -4.95 11.37
N ALA A 211 29.72 -4.85 12.22
CA ALA A 211 29.39 -3.66 13.03
C ALA A 211 28.94 -2.34 12.33
N SER A 212 27.65 -2.28 11.98
CA SER A 212 26.82 -1.12 12.36
C SER A 212 25.34 -1.49 12.55
N ALA A 213 25.06 -2.55 13.31
CA ALA A 213 23.69 -2.94 13.64
C ALA A 213 23.01 -1.88 14.54
N LYS A 214 22.08 -1.10 13.97
CA LYS A 214 21.09 -0.37 14.78
C LYS A 214 20.14 -1.40 15.39
N THR A 215 20.19 -1.55 16.71
CA THR A 215 19.34 -2.51 17.43
C THR A 215 17.86 -2.20 17.22
N PRO A 216 17.02 -3.16 16.77
CA PRO A 216 15.58 -2.97 16.79
C PRO A 216 15.13 -2.88 18.25
N THR A 217 14.60 -1.73 18.65
CA THR A 217 14.13 -1.52 20.03
C THR A 217 12.77 -2.18 20.21
N ALA A 218 12.78 -3.45 20.65
CA ALA A 218 11.59 -4.17 21.06
C ALA A 218 10.96 -3.49 22.30
N ALA A 219 9.93 -2.67 22.08
CA ALA A 219 9.27 -1.88 23.11
C ALA A 219 8.48 -2.76 24.09
N THR A 220 9.19 -3.29 25.10
CA THR A 220 8.60 -4.11 26.16
C THR A 220 7.90 -3.20 27.19
N PRO A 221 6.59 -3.33 27.43
CA PRO A 221 5.85 -2.46 28.34
C PRO A 221 6.24 -2.75 29.80
N THR A 222 7.10 -1.91 30.37
CA THR A 222 7.55 -2.04 31.76
C THR A 222 6.44 -1.58 32.71
N THR A 223 5.83 -2.51 33.45
CA THR A 223 4.79 -2.19 34.44
C THR A 223 5.40 -1.49 35.66
N ALA A 224 5.22 -0.16 35.76
CA ALA A 224 5.70 0.63 36.88
C ALA A 224 4.83 0.44 38.14
N THR A 225 5.24 -0.45 39.05
CA THR A 225 4.59 -0.63 40.35
C THR A 225 4.96 0.49 41.31
N THR A 226 4.23 1.61 41.26
CA THR A 226 4.37 2.71 42.23
C THR A 226 3.84 2.28 43.60
N SER A 227 4.72 2.27 44.61
CA SER A 227 4.35 1.93 45.99
C SER A 227 3.68 3.10 46.70
N ALA A 228 2.58 2.84 47.40
CA ALA A 228 1.90 3.83 48.24
C ALA A 228 2.50 3.88 49.67
N PRO A 229 2.51 5.06 50.30
CA PRO A 229 2.39 5.20 51.74
C PRO A 229 1.02 5.77 52.12
N ALA A 230 0.39 5.25 53.17
CA ALA A 230 -0.91 5.72 53.64
C ALA A 230 -0.95 5.83 55.18
N THR A 231 -1.30 7.00 55.70
CA THR A 231 -1.84 7.20 57.06
C THR A 231 -2.55 8.56 57.14
N GLU A 232 -3.75 8.53 57.75
CA GLU A 232 -4.36 9.48 58.73
C GLU A 232 -4.01 10.99 58.77
N ALA A 233 -4.90 11.91 59.17
CA ALA A 233 -6.37 11.89 59.33
C ALA A 233 -6.92 13.30 59.62
N ALA A 234 -8.22 13.48 59.35
CA ALA A 234 -9.19 14.46 59.88
C ALA A 234 -8.75 15.79 60.57
N SER A 235 -9.31 16.90 60.08
CA SER A 235 -10.01 17.90 60.91
C SER A 235 -11.03 18.70 60.08
N THR A 236 -12.00 19.32 60.75
CA THR A 236 -13.18 19.98 60.16
C THR A 236 -13.24 21.47 60.49
N SER A 237 -14.29 22.13 59.95
CA SER A 237 -14.93 23.38 60.40
C SER A 237 -14.57 24.72 59.76
N ASP A 238 -15.49 25.12 58.86
CA ASP A 238 -16.37 26.30 58.95
C ASP A 238 -15.88 27.72 58.58
N ASP A 239 -16.81 28.41 57.88
CA ASP A 239 -16.98 29.86 57.63
C ASP A 239 -15.86 30.65 56.88
N THR A 240 -16.16 31.73 56.15
CA THR A 240 -17.41 32.56 56.10
C THR A 240 -17.80 32.92 54.66
N ALA A 241 -19.05 33.36 54.46
CA ALA A 241 -19.59 33.85 53.17
C ALA A 241 -19.44 35.38 52.95
N THR A 242 -20.35 35.97 52.15
CA THR A 242 -20.46 37.39 51.72
C THR A 242 -19.58 37.73 50.50
N ASP A 243 -20.06 37.79 49.25
CA ASP A 243 -21.25 38.42 48.61
C ASP A 243 -21.00 39.84 48.06
N SER A 244 -21.32 40.03 46.77
CA SER A 244 -21.78 41.30 46.19
C SER A 244 -22.44 41.05 44.82
N SER A 245 -23.65 41.59 44.68
CA SER A 245 -24.53 41.62 43.50
C SER A 245 -23.83 42.19 42.24
N ALA A 246 -24.16 41.86 40.98
CA ALA A 246 -25.44 41.59 40.31
C ALA A 246 -26.33 42.84 40.04
N ASP A 247 -26.38 43.27 38.77
CA ASP A 247 -27.60 43.62 38.00
C ASP A 247 -27.24 43.63 36.48
N THR A 248 -28.02 43.17 35.48
CA THR A 248 -29.39 43.52 35.01
C THR A 248 -29.39 44.89 34.28
N THR A 249 -29.97 45.18 33.09
CA THR A 249 -31.03 44.62 32.18
C THR A 249 -30.71 45.05 30.70
N THR A 250 -31.36 44.74 29.55
CA THR A 250 -32.55 43.95 29.09
C THR A 250 -32.40 43.61 27.58
N ALA A 251 -32.93 42.45 27.12
CA ALA A 251 -33.63 42.21 25.81
C ALA A 251 -32.91 42.51 24.45
N THR A 252 -33.38 42.10 23.25
CA THR A 252 -34.69 41.57 22.78
C THR A 252 -34.54 40.72 21.50
N THR A 253 -35.56 39.92 21.13
CA THR A 253 -35.88 39.32 19.79
C THR A 253 -34.86 38.33 19.17
N THR A 254 -35.18 37.05 18.91
CA THR A 254 -36.16 36.44 17.96
C THR A 254 -35.60 36.29 16.53
N ASP A 255 -35.31 35.04 16.11
CA ASP A 255 -36.21 34.29 15.21
C ASP A 255 -35.95 32.76 15.23
N ALA A 256 -36.74 31.99 14.48
CA ALA A 256 -36.81 30.51 14.47
C ALA A 256 -35.96 29.85 13.34
N PRO A 257 -35.80 28.50 13.30
CA PRO A 257 -34.77 27.85 12.48
C PRO A 257 -35.19 27.58 11.03
N GLU A 258 -34.22 27.67 10.10
CA GLU A 258 -34.36 27.18 8.72
C GLU A 258 -33.78 25.76 8.56
N ALA A 259 -34.27 25.03 7.56
CA ALA A 259 -34.17 23.57 7.45
C ALA A 259 -32.97 23.06 6.62
N ALA A 260 -32.71 21.76 6.73
CA ALA A 260 -31.65 21.07 6.01
C ALA A 260 -31.86 21.08 4.48
N THR A 261 -30.76 21.20 3.72
CA THR A 261 -30.72 21.01 2.27
C THR A 261 -29.94 19.75 1.91
N THR A 262 -30.65 18.75 1.40
CA THR A 262 -30.05 17.48 0.95
C THR A 262 -29.40 17.63 -0.43
N PRO A 263 -28.13 17.22 -0.64
CA PRO A 263 -27.53 17.22 -1.98
C PRO A 263 -28.20 16.17 -2.88
N THR A 264 -28.79 16.63 -3.99
CA THR A 264 -29.47 15.75 -4.96
C THR A 264 -28.46 15.02 -5.85
N VAL A 265 -28.48 13.68 -5.82
CA VAL A 265 -27.67 12.84 -6.71
C VAL A 265 -28.18 12.97 -8.15
N THR A 266 -27.38 13.55 -9.03
CA THR A 266 -27.65 13.54 -10.47
C THR A 266 -27.17 12.24 -11.08
N SER A 267 -28.11 11.36 -11.44
CA SER A 267 -27.80 10.11 -12.15
C SER A 267 -27.42 10.40 -13.61
N ALA A 268 -26.21 10.02 -14.00
CA ALA A 268 -25.75 10.13 -15.38
C ALA A 268 -25.98 8.80 -16.13
N THR A 269 -27.02 8.76 -16.98
CA THR A 269 -27.33 7.60 -17.83
C THR A 269 -26.18 7.33 -18.82
N PRO A 270 -25.64 6.09 -18.90
CA PRO A 270 -24.64 5.76 -19.91
C PRO A 270 -25.25 5.80 -21.31
N THR A 271 -24.65 6.57 -22.21
CA THR A 271 -25.03 6.60 -23.63
C THR A 271 -24.47 5.38 -24.34
N THR A 272 -25.34 4.59 -24.96
CA THR A 272 -24.96 3.46 -25.84
C THR A 272 -24.13 3.98 -27.01
N ALA A 273 -22.85 3.60 -27.09
CA ALA A 273 -22.03 3.81 -28.27
C ALA A 273 -22.38 2.75 -29.32
N GLU A 274 -22.65 3.17 -30.56
CA GLU A 274 -23.12 2.30 -31.64
C GLU A 274 -21.94 1.65 -32.39
N THR A 275 -21.97 0.31 -32.50
CA THR A 275 -20.87 -0.47 -33.09
C THR A 275 -20.74 -0.22 -34.59
N THR A 276 -19.73 0.56 -35.00
CA THR A 276 -19.36 0.73 -36.40
C THR A 276 -18.34 -0.31 -36.83
N SER A 277 -18.80 -1.34 -37.55
CA SER A 277 -17.96 -2.40 -38.11
C SER A 277 -16.99 -1.85 -39.15
N GLN A 278 -15.69 -1.87 -38.87
CA GLN A 278 -14.64 -1.77 -39.89
C GLN A 278 -13.94 -3.12 -40.05
N THR A 279 -14.21 -3.77 -41.17
CA THR A 279 -13.40 -4.90 -41.66
C THR A 279 -12.16 -4.34 -42.32
N ASP A 280 -10.97 -4.75 -41.88
CA ASP A 280 -9.75 -4.54 -42.65
C ASP A 280 -8.90 -5.81 -42.71
N ALA A 281 -8.54 -6.22 -43.92
CA ALA A 281 -7.90 -7.50 -44.23
C ALA A 281 -6.61 -7.25 -45.04
N GLY A 282 -5.63 -6.63 -44.38
CA GLY A 282 -4.43 -6.09 -45.00
C GLY A 282 -3.22 -7.04 -45.09
N THR A 283 -3.32 -8.13 -45.86
CA THR A 283 -2.16 -9.02 -46.11
C THR A 283 -1.53 -8.78 -47.49
N SER A 284 -0.26 -8.35 -47.47
CA SER A 284 0.73 -8.34 -48.57
C SER A 284 0.26 -7.89 -49.97
N GLY A 285 0.71 -6.72 -50.41
CA GLY A 285 0.68 -6.38 -51.84
C GLY A 285 1.87 -6.99 -52.60
N ALA A 286 1.65 -7.42 -53.85
CA ALA A 286 2.43 -6.95 -55.01
C ALA A 286 1.96 -7.56 -56.37
N LYS A 287 2.17 -6.79 -57.45
CA LYS A 287 2.21 -7.18 -58.88
C LYS A 287 0.90 -7.63 -59.55
N CYS A 288 0.21 -6.67 -60.16
CA CYS A 288 -0.71 -6.92 -61.28
C CYS A 288 0.03 -7.44 -62.52
N PHE A 289 -0.57 -8.35 -63.31
CA PHE A 289 -0.50 -8.27 -64.77
C PHE A 289 -1.72 -8.91 -65.45
N ARG A 290 -1.89 -8.56 -66.74
CA ARG A 290 -3.02 -8.88 -67.65
C ARG A 290 -3.01 -10.40 -67.99
N ARG A 291 -4.02 -11.03 -68.62
CA ARG A 291 -4.89 -10.55 -69.72
C ARG A 291 -6.01 -11.58 -70.04
N ARG A 292 -7.16 -11.09 -70.53
CA ARG A 292 -8.16 -11.73 -71.43
C ARG A 292 -8.05 -13.24 -71.71
N LYS A 293 -9.16 -13.97 -71.54
CA LYS A 293 -10.09 -14.17 -72.67
C LYS A 293 -11.54 -14.14 -72.17
#